data_AF-A0A1E2RY52-F1
#
_entry.id   AF-A0A1E2RY52-F1
#
_cell.length_a   1.000
_cell.length_b   1.000
_cell.length_c   1.000
_cell.angle_alpha   90.00
_cell.angle_beta   90.00
_cell.angle_gamma   90.00
#
_symmetry.space_group_name_H-M   'P 1'
#
loop_
_entity.id
_entity.type
_entity.pdbx_description
1 polymer ?
#
loop_
_entity_poly.entity_id
_entity_poly.type
_entity_poly.pdbx_seq_one_letter_code
_entity_poly.pdbx_strand_id
1 'polypeptide(L)'
;MNALYADAEGTVHDPLDGYEDLKARRVRFIGDAAARIEEDYLRILRFFRFFAIYGEGDIDPDGLRACVRLRDGLGGLSAERVWAELNRLLTAPRAAEVVELLYDYGLLTQILGSAPRLPQFLRLAGIEAGVGAAPDAALRLAALAVFVEEDVDRLSERFRLSNAERSVLEEVADVLQIEGAPDEATGKHLIYRIGPKAYRRRLLTAWMDEGAAADDTAWTAAYALPDQWQAPEFPLKGEDVMAMGVPSGPQVGRILRVVERTWIEAGFEGEREMLLQQAEAASKV
;
A
#
# COMPACT_ATOMS: atom_id res chain seq x y z
N MET A 1 24.54 9.11 14.59
CA MET A 1 23.84 7.88 15.07
C MET A 1 24.49 6.57 14.61
N ASN A 2 24.73 6.31 13.32
CA ASN A 2 25.25 5.00 12.86
C ASN A 2 26.75 4.74 13.08
N ALA A 3 27.38 5.39 14.05
CA ALA A 3 28.82 5.27 14.34
C ALA A 3 29.12 4.95 15.81
N LEU A 4 28.12 4.38 16.51
CA LEU A 4 28.29 3.78 17.82
C LEU A 4 28.64 2.30 17.61
N TYR A 5 29.63 1.81 18.35
CA TYR A 5 30.06 0.43 18.33
C TYR A 5 29.78 -0.19 19.70
N ALA A 6 29.40 -1.46 19.75
CA ALA A 6 29.27 -2.20 21.01
C ALA A 6 30.20 -3.42 20.96
N ASP A 7 30.98 -3.64 22.02
CA ASP A 7 31.76 -4.87 22.17
C ASP A 7 30.88 -6.05 22.65
N ALA A 8 31.46 -7.24 22.76
CA ALA A 8 30.73 -8.45 23.14
C ALA A 8 30.25 -8.39 24.60
N GLU A 9 30.89 -7.57 25.43
CA GLU A 9 30.61 -7.32 26.83
C GLU A 9 29.50 -6.27 27.03
N GLY A 10 29.08 -5.58 25.94
CA GLY A 10 28.03 -4.57 25.94
C GLY A 10 28.52 -3.14 26.19
N THR A 11 29.83 -2.90 26.20
CA THR A 11 30.41 -1.56 26.29
C THR A 11 30.18 -0.82 24.97
N VAL A 12 29.58 0.37 25.06
CA VAL A 12 29.38 1.24 23.90
C VAL A 12 30.57 2.17 23.73
N HIS A 13 31.18 2.13 22.54
CA HIS A 13 32.23 3.03 22.09
C HIS A 13 31.65 4.08 21.14
N ASP A 14 31.89 5.35 21.49
CA ASP A 14 31.45 6.50 20.71
C ASP A 14 32.65 7.35 20.26
N PRO A 15 33.31 6.98 19.15
CA PRO A 15 34.48 7.71 18.67
C PRO A 15 34.16 9.06 18.04
N LEU A 16 32.88 9.38 17.83
CA LEU A 16 32.42 10.55 17.06
C LEU A 16 31.36 11.38 17.80
N ASP A 17 31.25 11.20 19.12
CA ASP A 17 30.30 11.89 20.00
C ASP A 17 28.84 11.82 19.49
N GLY A 18 28.47 10.71 18.83
CA GLY A 18 27.16 10.47 18.24
C GLY A 18 26.08 10.05 19.25
N TYR A 19 26.45 9.75 20.50
CA TYR A 19 25.54 9.36 21.57
C TYR A 19 24.62 10.53 21.96
N GLU A 20 25.14 11.75 22.04
CA GLU A 20 24.32 12.93 22.35
C GLU A 20 23.31 13.25 21.25
N ASP A 21 23.65 12.98 19.99
CA ASP A 21 22.69 13.09 18.89
C ASP A 21 21.63 11.99 18.94
N LEU A 22 22.00 10.77 19.33
CA LEU A 22 21.04 9.69 19.53
C LEU A 22 20.02 10.06 20.61
N LYS A 23 20.49 10.56 21.76
CA LYS A 23 19.63 11.02 22.86
C LYS A 23 18.72 12.16 22.44
N ALA A 24 19.26 13.11 21.68
CA ALA A 24 18.51 14.26 21.16
C ALA A 24 17.73 13.94 19.88
N ARG A 25 17.77 12.69 19.40
CA ARG A 25 17.10 12.22 18.18
C ARG A 25 17.41 13.08 16.95
N ARG A 26 18.67 13.51 16.84
CA ARG A 26 19.19 14.29 15.71
C ARG A 26 19.82 13.38 14.67
N VAL A 27 19.31 13.46 13.44
CA VAL A 27 19.92 12.82 12.27
C VAL A 27 20.77 13.84 11.55
N ARG A 28 22.10 13.65 11.56
CA ARG A 28 23.07 14.46 10.80
C ARG A 28 24.15 13.60 10.18
N PHE A 29 24.84 14.15 9.19
CA PHE A 29 26.01 13.51 8.58
C PHE A 29 27.20 13.55 9.53
N ILE A 30 28.10 12.57 9.38
CA ILE A 30 29.41 12.57 10.04
C ILE A 30 30.37 13.32 9.12
N GLY A 31 30.99 14.39 9.63
CA GLY A 31 31.86 15.26 8.83
C GLY A 31 31.07 16.13 7.84
N ASP A 32 31.68 16.44 6.69
CA ASP A 32 31.06 17.29 5.66
C ASP A 32 29.95 16.55 4.88
N ALA A 33 28.72 17.04 4.98
CA ALA A 33 27.56 16.39 4.36
C ALA A 33 27.68 16.26 2.83
N ALA A 34 28.25 17.26 2.15
CA ALA A 34 28.38 17.25 0.70
C ALA A 34 29.36 16.17 0.24
N ALA A 35 30.55 16.12 0.83
CA ALA A 35 31.55 15.08 0.55
C ALA A 35 30.97 13.67 0.80
N ARG A 36 30.22 13.50 1.90
CA ARG A 36 29.58 12.22 2.20
C ARG A 36 28.51 11.85 1.17
N ILE A 37 27.75 12.79 0.63
CA ILE A 37 26.75 12.52 -0.42
C ILE A 37 27.43 12.21 -1.76
N GLU A 38 28.50 12.90 -2.11
CA GLU A 38 29.25 12.65 -3.36
C GLU A 38 29.89 11.26 -3.41
N GLU A 39 30.24 10.67 -2.26
CA GLU A 39 30.66 9.26 -2.17
C GLU A 39 29.55 8.28 -2.58
N ASP A 40 28.29 8.59 -2.27
CA ASP A 40 27.12 7.76 -2.58
C ASP A 40 25.83 8.58 -2.45
N TYR A 41 25.27 9.02 -3.59
CA TYR A 41 24.08 9.88 -3.62
C TYR A 41 22.85 9.23 -2.97
N LEU A 42 22.82 7.90 -2.78
CA LEU A 42 21.76 7.21 -2.04
C LEU A 42 21.65 7.71 -0.59
N ARG A 43 22.71 8.32 -0.06
CA ARG A 43 22.71 8.91 1.28
C ARG A 43 21.70 10.05 1.45
N ILE A 44 21.27 10.70 0.36
CA ILE A 44 20.16 11.64 0.40
C ILE A 44 18.89 10.91 0.90
N LEU A 45 18.48 9.82 0.23
CA LEU A 45 17.31 9.05 0.64
C LEU A 45 17.47 8.44 2.03
N ARG A 46 18.67 7.96 2.37
CA ARG A 46 18.97 7.43 3.70
C ARG A 46 18.81 8.49 4.79
N PHE A 47 19.24 9.73 4.53
CA PHE A 47 19.10 10.84 5.47
C PHE A 47 17.63 11.08 5.82
N PHE A 48 16.77 11.23 4.81
CA PHE A 48 15.32 11.39 5.01
C PHE A 48 14.68 10.15 5.66
N ARG A 49 15.02 8.94 5.21
CA ARG A 49 14.51 7.71 5.85
C ARG A 49 14.90 7.62 7.32
N PHE A 50 16.16 7.87 7.66
CA PHE A 50 16.59 7.83 9.06
C PHE A 50 15.91 8.91 9.89
N PHE A 51 15.68 10.08 9.31
CA PHE A 51 14.90 11.13 9.96
C PHE A 51 13.44 10.70 10.18
N ALA A 52 12.82 10.03 9.22
CA ALA A 52 11.45 9.53 9.35
C ALA A 52 11.29 8.42 10.42
N ILE A 53 12.35 7.67 10.71
CA ILE A 53 12.35 6.57 11.69
C ILE A 53 12.78 7.06 13.08
N TYR A 54 13.86 7.84 13.14
CA TYR A 54 14.57 8.15 14.40
C TYR A 54 14.59 9.63 14.75
N GLY A 55 14.33 10.52 13.79
CA GLY A 55 14.37 11.96 14.03
C GLY A 55 13.26 12.41 14.97
N GLU A 56 13.51 13.48 15.72
CA GLU A 56 12.50 14.35 16.36
C GLU A 56 12.86 15.82 16.12
N GLY A 57 11.84 16.69 16.18
CA GLY A 57 12.02 18.12 15.89
C GLY A 57 12.37 18.39 14.43
N ASP A 58 13.14 19.45 14.21
CA ASP A 58 13.55 19.91 12.89
C ASP A 58 14.66 19.04 12.27
N ILE A 59 14.61 18.92 10.94
CA ILE A 59 15.65 18.23 10.18
C ILE A 59 16.96 19.05 10.20
N ASP A 60 18.10 18.35 10.22
CA ASP A 60 19.41 19.01 10.25
C ASP A 60 19.60 19.94 9.03
N PRO A 61 19.78 21.26 9.23
CA PRO A 61 19.75 22.22 8.14
C PRO A 61 20.96 22.12 7.21
N ASP A 62 22.12 21.68 7.71
CA ASP A 62 23.32 21.46 6.89
C ASP A 62 23.16 20.24 5.99
N GLY A 63 22.72 19.10 6.55
CA GLY A 63 22.40 17.90 5.79
C GLY A 63 21.34 18.15 4.72
N LEU A 64 20.29 18.90 5.06
CA LEU A 64 19.23 19.27 4.12
C LEU A 64 19.77 20.14 2.97
N ARG A 65 20.54 21.20 3.27
CA ARG A 65 21.16 22.05 2.24
C ARG A 65 22.04 21.23 1.30
N ALA A 66 22.83 20.31 1.83
CA ALA A 66 23.68 19.44 1.02
C ALA A 66 22.84 18.52 0.11
N CYS A 67 21.77 17.92 0.64
CA CYS A 67 20.84 17.11 -0.14
C CYS A 67 20.22 17.89 -1.30
N VAL A 68 19.75 19.11 -1.05
CA VAL A 68 19.16 19.98 -2.08
C VAL A 68 20.19 20.36 -3.14
N ARG A 69 21.41 20.73 -2.73
CA ARG A 69 22.49 21.11 -3.65
C ARG A 69 22.91 19.97 -4.57
N LEU A 70 22.91 18.73 -4.05
CA LEU A 70 23.44 17.54 -4.73
C LEU A 70 22.35 16.63 -5.31
N ARG A 71 21.09 17.08 -5.33
CA ARG A 71 19.94 16.28 -5.77
C ARG A 71 20.09 15.68 -7.15
N ASP A 72 20.75 16.36 -8.08
CA ASP A 72 20.90 15.90 -9.47
C ASP A 72 21.61 14.53 -9.55
N GLY A 73 22.47 14.20 -8.57
CA GLY A 73 23.13 12.90 -8.48
C GLY A 73 22.19 11.72 -8.19
N LEU A 74 20.95 11.96 -7.75
CA LEU A 74 19.94 10.91 -7.60
C LEU A 74 19.61 10.21 -8.93
N GLY A 75 19.75 10.91 -10.06
CA GLY A 75 19.46 10.36 -11.39
C GLY A 75 20.38 9.22 -11.82
N GLY A 76 21.56 9.09 -11.20
CA GLY A 76 22.54 8.04 -11.50
C GLY A 76 22.42 6.77 -10.63
N LEU A 77 21.45 6.71 -9.72
CA LEU A 77 21.29 5.58 -8.79
C LEU A 77 20.57 4.39 -9.44
N SER A 78 20.87 3.18 -8.97
CA SER A 78 20.12 1.98 -9.37
C SER A 78 18.68 2.06 -8.84
N ALA A 79 17.74 1.66 -9.69
CA ALA A 79 16.31 1.60 -9.40
C ALA A 79 16.00 0.82 -8.12
N GLU A 80 16.61 -0.36 -7.96
CA GLU A 80 16.41 -1.26 -6.82
C GLU A 80 16.87 -0.62 -5.51
N ARG A 81 18.01 0.10 -5.53
CA ARG A 81 18.53 0.81 -4.36
C ARG A 81 17.65 1.97 -3.96
N VAL A 82 17.16 2.74 -4.95
CA VAL A 82 16.21 3.84 -4.73
C VAL A 82 14.91 3.28 -4.15
N TRP A 83 14.35 2.23 -4.74
CA TRP A 83 13.12 1.61 -4.26
C TRP A 83 13.28 1.05 -2.84
N ALA A 84 14.38 0.37 -2.53
CA ALA A 84 14.61 -0.16 -1.19
C ALA A 84 14.63 0.92 -0.09
N GLU A 85 15.16 2.10 -0.39
CA GLU A 85 15.16 3.23 0.55
C GLU A 85 13.79 3.93 0.59
N LEU A 86 13.14 4.14 -0.56
CA LEU A 86 11.83 4.75 -0.68
C LEU A 86 10.75 3.89 -0.01
N ASN A 87 10.71 2.59 -0.26
CA ASN A 87 9.77 1.64 0.33
C ASN A 87 9.78 1.74 1.87
N ARG A 88 10.98 1.72 2.47
CA ARG A 88 11.14 1.85 3.93
C ARG A 88 10.79 3.24 4.45
N LEU A 89 11.02 4.28 3.65
CA LEU A 89 10.61 5.64 3.99
C LEU A 89 9.08 5.75 3.99
N LEU A 90 8.41 5.21 2.97
CA LEU A 90 6.95 5.26 2.82
C LEU A 90 6.21 4.55 3.95
N THR A 91 6.83 3.59 4.62
CA THR A 91 6.24 2.88 5.78
C THR A 91 6.81 3.33 7.13
N ALA A 92 7.63 4.39 7.15
CA ALA A 92 8.22 4.90 8.40
C ALA A 92 7.16 5.61 9.26
N PRO A 93 7.36 5.70 10.60
CA PRO A 93 6.42 6.37 11.50
C PRO A 93 6.10 7.83 11.11
N ARG A 94 7.12 8.60 10.70
CA ARG A 94 6.97 9.99 10.24
C ARG A 94 6.96 10.11 8.71
N ALA A 95 6.51 9.07 7.99
CA ALA A 95 6.51 9.07 6.52
C ALA A 95 5.76 10.26 5.93
N ALA A 96 4.59 10.60 6.48
CA ALA A 96 3.76 11.71 6.00
C ALA A 96 4.54 13.03 5.97
N GLU A 97 5.10 13.40 7.12
CA GLU A 97 5.90 14.61 7.31
C GLU A 97 7.17 14.63 6.45
N VAL A 98 7.89 13.51 6.37
CA VAL A 98 9.16 13.47 5.63
C VAL A 98 8.97 13.46 4.12
N VAL A 99 7.87 12.86 3.63
CA VAL A 99 7.51 12.95 2.20
C VAL A 99 7.07 14.37 1.84
N GLU A 100 6.40 15.09 2.75
CA GLU A 100 6.10 16.52 2.58
C GLU A 100 7.39 17.35 2.52
N LEU A 101 8.39 17.08 3.37
CA LEU A 101 9.71 17.70 3.23
C LEU A 101 10.37 17.39 1.87
N LEU A 102 10.32 16.15 1.39
CA LEU A 102 10.85 15.82 0.06
C LEU A 102 10.13 16.59 -1.05
N TYR A 103 8.82 16.84 -0.89
CA TYR A 103 8.02 17.62 -1.82
C TYR A 103 8.43 19.10 -1.81
N ASP A 104 8.47 19.73 -0.64
CA ASP A 104 8.78 21.15 -0.46
C ASP A 104 10.15 21.54 -1.02
N TYR A 105 11.11 20.64 -0.91
CA TYR A 105 12.48 20.84 -1.42
C TYR A 105 12.69 20.30 -2.85
N GLY A 106 11.62 19.87 -3.55
CA GLY A 106 11.64 19.46 -4.95
C GLY A 106 12.34 18.12 -5.24
N LEU A 107 12.67 17.36 -4.19
CA LEU A 107 13.32 16.05 -4.30
C LEU A 107 12.33 14.97 -4.76
N LEU A 108 11.08 15.05 -4.29
CA LEU A 108 10.07 14.02 -4.54
C LEU A 108 9.76 13.86 -6.03
N THR A 109 9.60 14.98 -6.77
CA THR A 109 9.36 14.96 -8.22
C THR A 109 10.50 14.27 -8.98
N GLN A 110 11.76 14.51 -8.57
CA GLN A 110 12.92 13.88 -9.18
C GLN A 110 12.99 12.38 -8.86
N ILE A 111 12.62 11.98 -7.65
CA ILE A 111 12.56 10.58 -7.22
C ILE A 111 11.48 9.82 -7.99
N LEU A 112 10.28 10.39 -8.13
CA LEU A 112 9.14 9.75 -8.80
C LEU A 112 9.20 9.82 -10.33
N GLY A 113 9.91 10.81 -10.88
CA GLY A 113 9.93 11.08 -12.33
C GLY A 113 8.62 11.67 -12.86
N SER A 114 7.75 12.17 -11.97
CA SER A 114 6.46 12.79 -12.27
C SER A 114 6.06 13.74 -11.14
N ALA A 115 5.07 14.60 -11.38
CA ALA A 115 4.49 15.39 -10.30
C ALA A 115 3.82 14.46 -9.26
N PRO A 116 4.01 14.68 -7.96
CA PRO A 116 3.37 13.87 -6.92
C PRO A 116 1.93 14.31 -6.63
N ARG A 117 1.09 13.35 -6.26
CA ARG A 117 -0.24 13.50 -5.65
C ARG A 117 -0.12 13.61 -4.12
N LEU A 118 0.64 14.60 -3.62
CA LEU A 118 0.91 14.73 -2.18
C LEU A 118 -0.37 14.75 -1.32
N PRO A 119 -1.45 15.48 -1.67
CA PRO A 119 -2.68 15.48 -0.87
C PRO A 119 -3.32 14.10 -0.70
N GLN A 120 -3.28 13.27 -1.75
CA GLN A 120 -3.81 11.91 -1.71
C GLN A 120 -2.99 11.01 -0.79
N PHE A 121 -1.66 11.08 -0.89
CA PHE A 121 -0.78 10.36 0.01
C PHE A 121 -0.97 10.75 1.49
N LEU A 122 -1.05 12.06 1.79
CA LEU A 122 -1.27 12.53 3.17
C LEU A 122 -2.62 12.07 3.71
N ARG A 123 -3.66 12.09 2.87
CA ARG A 123 -4.99 11.58 3.23
C ARG A 123 -4.98 10.09 3.51
N LEU A 124 -4.38 9.28 2.62
CA LEU A 124 -4.24 7.85 2.83
C LEU A 124 -3.51 7.55 4.15
N ALA A 125 -2.39 8.24 4.40
CA ALA A 125 -1.63 8.07 5.64
C ALA A 125 -2.48 8.42 6.89
N GLY A 126 -3.32 9.46 6.80
CA GLY A 126 -4.26 9.84 7.85
C GLY A 126 -5.36 8.80 8.09
N ILE A 127 -5.95 8.27 7.02
CA ILE A 127 -6.95 7.19 7.08
C ILE A 127 -6.33 5.95 7.71
N GLU A 128 -5.17 5.50 7.23
CA GLU A 128 -4.46 4.33 7.76
C GLU A 128 -4.19 4.49 9.26
N ALA A 129 -3.75 5.67 9.70
CA ALA A 129 -3.56 5.96 11.12
C ALA A 129 -4.89 5.91 11.91
N GLY A 130 -5.97 6.46 11.36
CA GLY A 130 -7.29 6.49 11.99
C GLY A 130 -7.88 5.09 12.23
N VAL A 131 -7.70 4.17 11.28
CA VAL A 131 -8.20 2.79 11.38
C VAL A 131 -7.16 1.78 11.88
N GLY A 132 -5.95 2.23 12.23
CA GLY A 132 -4.87 1.36 12.68
C GLY A 132 -4.37 0.40 11.60
N ALA A 133 -4.48 0.76 10.32
CA ALA A 133 -3.93 -0.03 9.22
C ALA A 133 -2.40 0.02 9.22
N ALA A 134 -1.78 -1.12 8.96
CA ALA A 134 -0.34 -1.16 8.69
C ALA A 134 -0.05 -0.49 7.34
N PRO A 135 0.91 0.46 7.27
CA PRO A 135 1.30 1.10 6.01
C PRO A 135 1.73 0.10 4.94
N ASP A 136 1.19 0.23 3.74
CA ASP A 136 1.63 -0.51 2.54
C ASP A 136 2.40 0.43 1.60
N ALA A 137 3.69 0.14 1.38
CA ALA A 137 4.56 0.97 0.56
C ALA A 137 4.10 1.09 -0.90
N ALA A 138 3.55 0.01 -1.47
CA ALA A 138 3.09 0.00 -2.85
C ALA A 138 1.78 0.78 -3.00
N LEU A 139 0.87 0.64 -2.02
CA LEU A 139 -0.35 1.45 -1.97
C LEU A 139 -0.03 2.94 -1.81
N ARG A 140 0.88 3.29 -0.91
CA ARG A 140 1.35 4.66 -0.71
C ARG A 140 2.09 5.23 -1.91
N LEU A 141 2.88 4.41 -2.63
CA LEU A 141 3.49 4.80 -3.90
C LEU A 141 2.42 5.09 -4.96
N ALA A 142 1.40 4.23 -5.06
CA ALA A 142 0.29 4.42 -5.99
C ALA A 142 -0.46 5.73 -5.69
N ALA A 143 -0.81 5.96 -4.42
CA ALA A 143 -1.42 7.20 -3.97
C ALA A 143 -0.56 8.45 -4.26
N LEU A 144 0.78 8.32 -4.28
CA LEU A 144 1.70 9.40 -4.61
C LEU A 144 1.84 9.67 -6.11
N ALA A 145 1.72 8.66 -6.97
CA ALA A 145 2.31 8.76 -8.31
C ALA A 145 1.50 8.13 -9.45
N VAL A 146 0.36 7.48 -9.16
CA VAL A 146 -0.54 6.93 -10.18
C VAL A 146 -1.65 7.93 -10.45
N PHE A 147 -1.69 8.47 -11.67
CA PHE A 147 -2.78 9.30 -12.19
C PHE A 147 -3.59 8.54 -13.24
N VAL A 148 -2.93 7.67 -14.00
CA VAL A 148 -3.50 6.86 -15.09
C VAL A 148 -2.89 5.45 -15.07
N GLU A 149 -3.47 4.52 -15.82
CA GLU A 149 -3.01 3.13 -15.91
C GLU A 149 -1.55 3.04 -16.39
N GLU A 150 -1.12 3.91 -17.32
CA GLU A 150 0.25 3.93 -17.85
C GLU A 150 1.31 4.28 -16.79
N ASP A 151 0.92 4.93 -15.68
CA ASP A 151 1.85 5.19 -14.58
C ASP A 151 2.29 3.89 -13.90
N VAL A 152 1.48 2.83 -13.94
CA VAL A 152 1.81 1.55 -13.33
C VAL A 152 3.03 0.92 -13.98
N ASP A 153 3.06 0.90 -15.32
CA ASP A 153 4.21 0.39 -16.08
C ASP A 153 5.45 1.27 -15.85
N ARG A 154 5.29 2.59 -15.94
CA ARG A 154 6.37 3.56 -15.71
C ARG A 154 7.01 3.40 -14.34
N LEU A 155 6.20 3.29 -13.28
CA LEU A 155 6.68 3.12 -11.91
C LEU A 155 7.29 1.75 -11.69
N SER A 156 6.69 0.70 -12.27
CA SER A 156 7.21 -0.68 -12.21
C SER A 156 8.60 -0.77 -12.81
N GLU A 157 8.83 -0.15 -13.98
CA GLU A 157 10.14 -0.10 -14.62
C GLU A 157 11.13 0.76 -13.83
N ARG A 158 10.70 1.95 -13.40
CA ARG A 158 11.53 2.92 -12.68
C ARG A 158 12.07 2.40 -11.37
N PHE A 159 11.26 1.65 -10.63
CA PHE A 159 11.60 1.15 -9.29
C PHE A 159 11.91 -0.35 -9.26
N ARG A 160 11.78 -1.05 -10.41
CA ARG A 160 11.93 -2.51 -10.51
C ARG A 160 11.04 -3.23 -9.51
N LEU A 161 9.76 -2.84 -9.50
CA LEU A 161 8.76 -3.40 -8.59
C LEU A 161 8.57 -4.89 -8.87
N SER A 162 8.31 -5.65 -7.81
CA SER A 162 7.86 -7.04 -7.92
C SER A 162 6.45 -7.13 -8.51
N ASN A 163 6.07 -8.30 -9.01
CA ASN A 163 4.70 -8.54 -9.51
C ASN A 163 3.63 -8.26 -8.44
N ALA A 164 3.94 -8.53 -7.16
CA ALA A 164 3.02 -8.26 -6.07
C ALA A 164 2.84 -6.76 -5.82
N GLU A 165 3.92 -5.98 -5.87
CA GLU A 165 3.86 -4.51 -5.74
C GLU A 165 3.16 -3.88 -6.96
N ARG A 166 3.49 -4.34 -8.17
CA ARG A 166 2.81 -3.90 -9.40
C ARG A 166 1.30 -4.14 -9.33
N SER A 167 0.88 -5.33 -8.89
CA SER A 167 -0.56 -5.65 -8.74
C SER A 167 -1.28 -4.69 -7.77
N VAL A 168 -0.60 -4.16 -6.76
CA VAL A 168 -1.18 -3.13 -5.87
C VAL A 168 -1.42 -1.83 -6.63
N LEU A 169 -0.47 -1.40 -7.47
CA LEU A 169 -0.62 -0.20 -8.30
C LEU A 169 -1.75 -0.37 -9.32
N GLU A 170 -1.88 -1.57 -9.92
CA GLU A 170 -2.97 -1.90 -10.84
C GLU A 170 -4.34 -1.80 -10.16
N GLU A 171 -4.47 -2.27 -8.91
CA GLU A 171 -5.71 -2.13 -8.12
C GLU A 171 -6.12 -0.67 -7.88
N VAL A 172 -5.16 0.26 -7.81
CA VAL A 172 -5.43 1.70 -7.66
C VAL A 172 -5.77 2.36 -8.99
N ALA A 173 -5.14 1.93 -10.08
CA ALA A 173 -5.42 2.46 -11.41
C ALA A 173 -6.74 1.96 -12.02
N ASP A 174 -7.25 0.82 -11.56
CA ASP A 174 -8.47 0.17 -12.05
C ASP A 174 -9.69 1.11 -12.00
N VAL A 175 -10.46 1.15 -13.08
CA VAL A 175 -11.72 1.91 -13.20
C VAL A 175 -12.86 1.34 -12.35
N LEU A 176 -12.75 0.11 -11.85
CA LEU A 176 -13.70 -0.52 -10.93
C LEU A 176 -13.51 -0.04 -9.47
N GLN A 177 -13.43 1.28 -9.27
CA GLN A 177 -13.35 1.87 -7.94
C GLN A 177 -14.67 1.71 -7.20
N ILE A 178 -14.58 1.54 -5.87
CA ILE A 178 -15.76 1.54 -5.00
C ILE A 178 -16.28 2.98 -4.96
N GLU A 179 -17.56 3.19 -5.31
CA GLU A 179 -18.21 4.50 -5.21
C GLU A 179 -18.84 4.65 -3.82
N GLY A 180 -18.32 5.58 -3.01
CA GLY A 180 -18.78 5.80 -1.64
C GLY A 180 -18.51 4.64 -0.67
N ALA A 181 -18.87 4.82 0.60
CA ALA A 181 -18.75 3.76 1.58
C ALA A 181 -19.76 2.64 1.28
N PRO A 182 -19.32 1.40 1.01
CA PRO A 182 -20.24 0.32 0.68
C PRO A 182 -21.06 -0.07 1.91
N ASP A 183 -22.33 -0.40 1.71
CA ASP A 183 -23.13 -1.07 2.73
C ASP A 183 -22.60 -2.50 2.99
N GLU A 184 -23.09 -3.12 4.06
CA GLU A 184 -22.62 -4.43 4.49
C GLU A 184 -22.81 -5.51 3.40
N ALA A 185 -23.93 -5.47 2.66
CA ALA A 185 -24.22 -6.46 1.63
C ALA A 185 -23.23 -6.34 0.45
N THR A 186 -23.02 -5.12 -0.02
CA THR A 186 -22.06 -4.80 -1.09
C THR A 186 -20.63 -5.13 -0.64
N GLY A 187 -20.28 -4.79 0.60
CA GLY A 187 -18.99 -5.13 1.21
C GLY A 187 -18.74 -6.65 1.22
N LYS A 188 -19.72 -7.46 1.64
CA LYS A 188 -19.61 -8.93 1.62
C LYS A 188 -19.45 -9.48 0.21
N HIS A 189 -20.20 -8.94 -0.77
CA HIS A 189 -20.06 -9.32 -2.18
C HIS A 189 -18.64 -9.06 -2.70
N LEU A 190 -18.08 -7.89 -2.41
CA LEU A 190 -16.72 -7.54 -2.78
C LEU A 190 -15.71 -8.46 -2.09
N ILE A 191 -15.79 -8.64 -0.77
CA ILE A 191 -14.90 -9.52 -0.01
C ILE A 191 -14.91 -10.95 -0.58
N TYR A 192 -16.09 -11.50 -0.91
CA TYR A 192 -16.19 -12.83 -1.53
C TYR A 192 -15.47 -12.90 -2.88
N ARG A 193 -15.60 -11.85 -3.72
CA ARG A 193 -15.08 -11.87 -5.09
C ARG A 193 -13.58 -11.62 -5.19
N ILE A 194 -13.05 -10.68 -4.40
CA ILE A 194 -11.64 -10.24 -4.49
C ILE A 194 -10.79 -10.59 -3.26
N GLY A 195 -11.42 -11.12 -2.21
CA GLY A 195 -10.77 -11.45 -0.95
C GLY A 195 -10.58 -10.22 -0.03
N PRO A 196 -10.37 -10.46 1.27
CA PRO A 196 -10.35 -9.41 2.29
C PRO A 196 -9.19 -8.41 2.14
N LYS A 197 -8.02 -8.88 1.69
CA LYS A 197 -6.83 -8.02 1.52
C LYS A 197 -6.98 -7.03 0.35
N ALA A 198 -7.51 -7.49 -0.79
CA ALA A 198 -7.76 -6.61 -1.93
C ALA A 198 -8.93 -5.67 -1.65
N TYR A 199 -9.97 -6.16 -0.96
CA TYR A 199 -11.08 -5.32 -0.49
C TYR A 199 -10.59 -4.14 0.35
N ARG A 200 -9.75 -4.39 1.38
CA ARG A 200 -9.21 -3.30 2.21
C ARG A 200 -8.42 -2.27 1.41
N ARG A 201 -7.56 -2.70 0.50
CA ARG A 201 -6.76 -1.78 -0.32
C ARG A 201 -7.65 -0.93 -1.23
N ARG A 202 -8.59 -1.54 -1.96
CA ARG A 202 -9.56 -0.82 -2.79
C ARG A 202 -10.44 0.13 -1.99
N LEU A 203 -10.85 -0.28 -0.79
CA LEU A 203 -11.63 0.57 0.10
C LEU A 203 -10.83 1.78 0.59
N LEU A 204 -9.56 1.60 0.97
CA LEU A 204 -8.67 2.71 1.35
C LEU A 204 -8.44 3.68 0.18
N THR A 205 -8.28 3.17 -1.04
CA THR A 205 -8.17 3.99 -2.26
C THR A 205 -9.44 4.79 -2.50
N ALA A 206 -10.61 4.14 -2.46
CA ALA A 206 -11.88 4.82 -2.64
C ALA A 206 -12.14 5.88 -1.56
N TRP A 207 -11.83 5.58 -0.29
CA TRP A 207 -11.94 6.53 0.82
C TRP A 207 -11.03 7.75 0.60
N MET A 208 -9.80 7.51 0.15
CA MET A 208 -8.86 8.55 -0.20
C MET A 208 -9.38 9.44 -1.35
N ASP A 209 -9.89 8.85 -2.43
CA ASP A 209 -10.35 9.61 -3.61
C ASP A 209 -11.68 10.36 -3.35
N GLU A 210 -12.60 9.77 -2.58
CA GLU A 210 -13.84 10.43 -2.11
C GLU A 210 -13.51 11.67 -1.25
N GLY A 211 -12.40 11.62 -0.52
CA GLY A 211 -11.98 12.72 0.33
C GLY A 211 -12.74 12.81 1.65
N ALA A 212 -13.38 11.72 2.09
CA ALA A 212 -14.05 11.65 3.39
C ALA A 212 -13.04 11.76 4.56
N ALA A 213 -13.56 12.07 5.75
CA ALA A 213 -12.75 12.21 6.96
C ALA A 213 -12.16 10.86 7.39
N ALA A 214 -10.99 10.86 8.03
CA ALA A 214 -10.30 9.63 8.46
C ALA A 214 -11.04 8.86 9.57
N ASP A 215 -11.98 9.52 10.25
CA ASP A 215 -12.85 8.97 11.29
C ASP A 215 -14.30 8.81 10.83
N ASP A 216 -14.55 8.86 9.51
CA ASP A 216 -15.89 8.67 8.95
C ASP A 216 -16.45 7.29 9.35
N THR A 217 -17.66 7.30 9.89
CA THR A 217 -18.26 6.12 10.51
C THR A 217 -18.64 5.04 9.50
N ALA A 218 -19.11 5.42 8.31
CA ALA A 218 -19.52 4.48 7.28
C ALA A 218 -18.29 3.78 6.69
N TRP A 219 -17.24 4.53 6.39
CA TRP A 219 -15.97 3.98 5.88
C TRP A 219 -15.25 3.13 6.91
N THR A 220 -15.24 3.55 8.18
CA THR A 220 -14.64 2.77 9.28
C THR A 220 -15.37 1.43 9.47
N ALA A 221 -16.70 1.42 9.41
CA ALA A 221 -17.50 0.21 9.48
C ALA A 221 -17.21 -0.74 8.30
N ALA A 222 -17.16 -0.21 7.08
CA ALA A 222 -16.80 -0.98 5.89
C ALA A 222 -15.39 -1.59 6.01
N TYR A 223 -14.41 -0.84 6.52
CA TYR A 223 -13.03 -1.32 6.68
C TYR A 223 -12.89 -2.47 7.70
N ALA A 224 -13.73 -2.46 8.73
CA ALA A 224 -13.78 -3.47 9.78
C ALA A 224 -14.52 -4.76 9.38
N LEU A 225 -15.29 -4.73 8.28
CA LEU A 225 -16.13 -5.86 7.84
C LEU A 225 -15.38 -7.19 7.69
N PRO A 226 -14.15 -7.26 7.12
CA PRO A 226 -13.39 -8.50 7.03
C PRO A 226 -13.02 -9.15 8.37
N ASP A 227 -13.03 -8.39 9.47
CA ASP A 227 -12.78 -8.94 10.81
C ASP A 227 -14.05 -9.51 11.44
N GLN A 228 -15.22 -9.06 10.97
CA GLN A 228 -16.54 -9.40 11.50
C GLN A 228 -17.22 -10.51 10.69
N TRP A 229 -16.83 -10.68 9.43
CA TRP A 229 -17.44 -11.63 8.52
C TRP A 229 -16.38 -12.37 7.69
N GLN A 230 -16.49 -13.69 7.67
CA GLN A 230 -15.68 -14.57 6.84
C GLN A 230 -16.52 -15.05 5.66
N ALA A 231 -15.96 -14.96 4.46
CA ALA A 231 -16.63 -15.40 3.24
C ALA A 231 -16.89 -16.92 3.31
N PRO A 232 -18.15 -17.38 3.18
CA PRO A 232 -18.46 -18.80 3.16
C PRO A 232 -17.99 -19.44 1.86
N GLU A 233 -17.71 -20.75 1.90
CA GLU A 233 -17.45 -21.52 0.69
C GLU A 233 -18.76 -21.78 -0.07
N PHE A 234 -18.73 -21.67 -1.40
CA PHE A 234 -19.90 -21.99 -2.21
C PHE A 234 -20.29 -23.47 -2.04
N PRO A 235 -21.54 -23.81 -1.65
CA PRO A 235 -21.88 -25.17 -1.24
C PRO A 235 -21.94 -26.22 -2.35
N LEU A 236 -21.91 -25.81 -3.62
CA LEU A 236 -22.03 -26.70 -4.77
C LEU A 236 -20.71 -26.87 -5.52
N LYS A 237 -20.46 -28.09 -5.98
CA LYS A 237 -19.33 -28.45 -6.84
C LYS A 237 -19.79 -28.86 -8.23
N GLY A 238 -18.86 -28.93 -9.18
CA GLY A 238 -19.16 -29.41 -10.54
C GLY A 238 -19.73 -30.83 -10.56
N GLU A 239 -19.29 -31.68 -9.62
CA GLU A 239 -19.80 -33.04 -9.43
C GLU A 239 -21.31 -33.08 -9.17
N ASP A 240 -21.84 -32.09 -8.46
CA ASP A 240 -23.27 -32.00 -8.15
C ASP A 240 -24.11 -31.78 -9.40
N VAL A 241 -23.65 -30.90 -10.28
CA VAL A 241 -24.33 -30.60 -11.55
C VAL A 241 -24.20 -31.79 -12.51
N MET A 242 -23.07 -32.50 -12.52
CA MET A 242 -22.88 -33.69 -13.34
C MET A 242 -23.78 -34.85 -12.88
N ALA A 243 -24.01 -34.99 -11.57
CA ALA A 243 -24.92 -35.99 -11.02
C ALA A 243 -26.39 -35.80 -11.48
N MET A 244 -26.75 -34.60 -11.94
CA MET A 244 -28.08 -34.28 -12.51
C MET A 244 -28.20 -34.67 -13.99
N GLY A 245 -27.17 -35.26 -14.58
CA GLY A 245 -27.17 -35.68 -15.99
C GLY A 245 -26.61 -34.65 -16.98
N VAL A 246 -26.05 -33.53 -16.49
CA VAL A 246 -25.37 -32.55 -17.33
C VAL A 246 -23.97 -33.08 -17.72
N PRO A 247 -23.64 -33.19 -19.02
CA PRO A 247 -22.31 -33.63 -19.45
C PRO A 247 -21.21 -32.69 -18.97
N SER A 248 -20.04 -33.25 -18.66
CA SER A 248 -18.87 -32.45 -18.32
C SER A 248 -18.53 -31.47 -19.45
N GLY A 249 -18.33 -30.20 -19.11
CA GLY A 249 -18.03 -29.15 -20.07
C GLY A 249 -18.43 -27.75 -19.61
N PRO A 250 -18.36 -26.75 -20.50
CA PRO A 250 -18.62 -25.34 -20.17
C PRO A 250 -20.02 -25.04 -19.61
N GLN A 251 -20.99 -25.94 -19.84
CA GLN A 251 -22.35 -25.82 -19.31
C GLN A 251 -22.39 -25.96 -17.77
N VAL A 252 -21.60 -26.88 -17.19
CA VAL A 252 -21.50 -27.04 -15.73
C VAL A 252 -21.07 -25.74 -15.07
N GLY A 253 -20.01 -25.10 -15.58
CA GLY A 253 -19.53 -23.83 -15.06
C GLY A 253 -20.49 -22.65 -15.30
N ARG A 254 -21.37 -22.71 -16.32
CA ARG A 254 -22.43 -21.70 -16.49
C ARG A 254 -23.52 -21.86 -15.42
N ILE A 255 -23.99 -23.09 -15.19
CA ILE A 255 -25.01 -23.37 -14.17
C ILE A 255 -24.50 -22.96 -12.78
N LEU A 256 -23.28 -23.40 -12.41
CA LEU A 256 -22.69 -23.02 -11.12
C LEU A 256 -22.60 -21.51 -10.94
N ARG A 257 -22.19 -20.75 -11.96
CA ARG A 257 -22.13 -19.28 -11.89
C ARG A 257 -23.51 -18.62 -11.71
N VAL A 258 -24.55 -19.17 -12.32
CA VAL A 258 -25.92 -18.66 -12.16
C VAL A 258 -26.38 -18.87 -10.72
N VAL A 259 -26.20 -20.07 -10.17
CA VAL A 259 -26.61 -20.42 -8.81
C VAL A 259 -25.74 -19.70 -7.76
N GLU A 260 -24.44 -19.56 -8.01
CA GLU A 260 -23.55 -18.79 -7.15
C GLU A 260 -23.98 -17.32 -7.09
N ARG A 261 -24.38 -16.73 -8.23
CA ARG A 261 -24.90 -15.35 -8.25
C ARG A 261 -26.18 -15.22 -7.42
N THR A 262 -27.15 -16.13 -7.58
CA THR A 262 -28.40 -16.06 -6.79
C THR A 262 -28.15 -16.29 -5.30
N TRP A 263 -27.21 -17.16 -4.95
CA TRP A 263 -26.79 -17.37 -3.56
C TRP A 263 -26.13 -16.12 -2.95
N ILE A 264 -25.30 -15.43 -3.71
CA ILE A 264 -24.68 -14.15 -3.32
C ILE A 264 -25.76 -13.06 -3.15
N GLU A 265 -26.68 -12.93 -4.10
CA GLU A 265 -27.82 -11.99 -4.04
C GLU A 265 -28.73 -12.26 -2.83
N ALA A 266 -28.87 -13.52 -2.41
CA ALA A 266 -29.57 -13.93 -1.20
C ALA A 266 -28.77 -13.71 0.10
N GLY A 267 -27.64 -13.00 0.05
CA GLY A 267 -26.83 -12.71 1.24
C GLY A 267 -26.00 -13.88 1.74
N PHE A 268 -25.62 -14.79 0.84
CA PHE A 268 -24.93 -16.05 1.16
C PHE A 268 -25.77 -17.03 1.99
N GLU A 269 -27.08 -16.82 2.02
CA GLU A 269 -28.04 -17.72 2.64
C GLU A 269 -28.57 -18.75 1.63
N GLY A 270 -28.75 -19.98 2.08
CA GLY A 270 -29.34 -21.04 1.27
C GLY A 270 -28.78 -22.40 1.62
N GLU A 271 -29.68 -23.29 2.07
CA GLU A 271 -29.31 -24.68 2.27
C GLU A 271 -28.92 -25.32 0.94
N ARG A 272 -27.96 -26.24 1.00
CA ARG A 272 -27.44 -26.95 -0.16
C ARG A 272 -28.53 -27.55 -1.04
N GLU A 273 -29.60 -28.07 -0.42
CA GLU A 273 -30.73 -28.67 -1.13
C GLU A 273 -31.48 -27.67 -2.02
N MET A 274 -31.69 -26.44 -1.53
CA MET A 274 -32.32 -25.37 -2.31
C MET A 274 -31.44 -24.95 -3.49
N LEU A 275 -30.12 -24.89 -3.30
CA LEU A 275 -29.17 -24.56 -4.36
C LEU A 275 -29.13 -25.66 -5.44
N LEU A 276 -29.24 -26.94 -5.06
CA LEU A 276 -29.35 -28.05 -6.02
C LEU A 276 -30.62 -27.94 -6.88
N GLN A 277 -31.76 -27.58 -6.29
CA GLN A 277 -33.00 -27.37 -7.03
C GLN A 277 -32.88 -26.21 -8.03
N GLN A 278 -32.22 -25.11 -7.64
CA GLN A 278 -31.92 -24.00 -8.54
C GLN A 278 -30.98 -24.43 -9.68
N ALA A 279 -29.96 -25.24 -9.40
CA ALA A 279 -29.07 -25.80 -10.41
C ALA A 279 -29.82 -26.70 -11.41
N GLU A 280 -30.73 -27.54 -10.91
CA GLU A 280 -31.56 -28.41 -11.77
C GLU A 280 -32.47 -27.57 -12.68
N ALA A 281 -33.10 -26.52 -12.15
CA ALA A 281 -33.91 -25.60 -12.95
C ALA A 281 -33.08 -24.90 -14.03
N ALA A 282 -31.88 -24.43 -13.69
CA ALA A 282 -30.96 -23.79 -14.64
C ALA A 282 -30.37 -24.75 -15.69
N SER A 283 -30.38 -26.06 -15.45
CA SER A 283 -29.93 -27.08 -16.41
C SER A 283 -30.92 -27.36 -17.54
N LYS A 284 -32.19 -26.99 -17.36
CA LYS A 284 -33.31 -27.23 -18.27
C LYS A 284 -33.56 -26.08 -19.26
N VAL A 285 -32.81 -24.97 -19.13
CA VAL A 285 -32.85 -23.76 -19.97
C VAL A 285 -31.66 -23.74 -20.90
#